data_AF-A0A937UMU3-F1
#
_entry.id   AF-A0A937UMU3-F1
#
_cell.length_a   1.000
_cell.length_b   1.000
_cell.length_c   1.000
_cell.angle_alpha   90.00
_cell.angle_beta   90.00
_cell.angle_gamma   90.00
#
_symmetry.space_group_name_H-M   'P 1'
#
loop_
_entity.id
_entity.type
_entity.pdbx_description
1 polymer ?
#
loop_
_entity_poly.entity_id
_entity_poly.type
_entity_poly.pdbx_seq_one_letter_code
_entity_poly.pdbx_strand_id
1 'polypeptide(L)'
;THLAYLRDIGQVMWDMVENPEWLHRLCGFMSRCVLQVHDEAEAAGDWRLCNHQNQAVTYAKELDDPAANSEPVTRDKLWCFFAAQEMAQVSPAMHDEFVLQYQLPMIRKFGLCAYGCCEDLTHKIDMLRQIPNLRRIAVVPRADVPSSAEQIGDEYVCSWRPNPSEMICCGYAPDLIRRIVTDAMDAFAAHGCHVDITLKDVQTVQHRPDNMRRFVELVRSITDDYA
;
A
#
# COMPACT_ATOMS: atom_id res chain seq x y z
N THR A 1 1.33 14.98 -1.88
CA THR A 1 0.49 14.93 -3.10
C THR A 1 0.54 16.27 -3.83
N HIS A 2 0.21 16.32 -5.13
CA HIS A 2 0.06 17.59 -5.86
C HIS A 2 -1.01 18.50 -5.21
N LEU A 3 -2.06 17.93 -4.62
CA LEU A 3 -3.11 18.67 -3.93
C LEU A 3 -2.53 19.47 -2.74
N ALA A 4 -1.77 18.80 -1.87
CA ALA A 4 -1.14 19.45 -0.73
C ALA A 4 -0.07 20.49 -1.15
N TYR A 5 0.63 20.26 -2.26
CA TYR A 5 1.58 21.23 -2.80
C TYR A 5 0.90 22.51 -3.30
N LEU A 6 -0.27 22.39 -3.94
CA LEU A 6 -1.01 23.53 -4.49
C LEU A 6 -1.78 24.32 -3.43
N ARG A 7 -2.36 23.64 -2.44
CA ARG A 7 -3.29 24.26 -1.49
C ARG A 7 -2.75 24.40 -0.06
N ASP A 8 -1.66 23.72 0.28
CA ASP A 8 -1.24 23.38 1.65
C ASP A 8 -2.08 22.25 2.29
N ILE A 9 -1.43 21.34 3.00
CA ILE A 9 -2.11 20.17 3.62
C ILE A 9 -3.07 20.58 4.73
N GLY A 10 -2.70 21.57 5.55
CA GLY A 10 -3.56 22.08 6.62
C GLY A 10 -4.79 22.77 6.06
N GLN A 11 -4.62 23.57 5.01
CA GLN A 11 -5.74 24.19 4.30
C GLN A 11 -6.67 23.15 3.65
N VAL A 12 -6.13 22.10 3.05
CA VAL A 12 -6.95 21.00 2.50
C VAL A 12 -7.81 20.36 3.60
N MET A 13 -7.26 20.13 4.79
CA MET A 13 -8.01 19.58 5.92
C MET A 13 -9.12 20.53 6.40
N TRP A 14 -8.87 21.84 6.41
CA TRP A 14 -9.91 22.84 6.71
C TRP A 14 -10.99 22.90 5.62
N ASP A 15 -10.59 22.85 4.35
CA ASP A 15 -11.51 22.91 3.21
C ASP A 15 -12.47 21.71 3.19
N MET A 16 -12.08 20.53 3.71
CA MET A 16 -13.00 19.39 3.86
C MET A 16 -14.23 19.71 4.72
N VAL A 17 -14.13 20.69 5.61
CA VAL A 17 -15.21 21.08 6.54
C VAL A 17 -15.81 22.43 6.15
N GLU A 18 -14.97 23.44 5.91
CA GLU A 18 -15.43 24.81 5.70
C GLU A 18 -15.78 25.12 4.25
N ASN A 19 -15.21 24.39 3.29
CA ASN A 19 -15.42 24.63 1.86
C ASN A 19 -15.45 23.35 1.01
N PRO A 20 -16.25 22.33 1.39
CA PRO A 20 -16.19 21.00 0.78
C PRO A 20 -16.54 21.04 -0.71
N GLU A 21 -17.50 21.87 -1.12
CA GLU A 21 -17.89 22.01 -2.52
C GLU A 21 -16.73 22.50 -3.41
N TRP A 22 -15.93 23.45 -2.92
CA TRP A 22 -14.77 23.92 -3.64
C TRP A 22 -13.70 22.84 -3.74
N LEU A 23 -13.44 22.13 -2.63
CA LEU A 23 -12.48 21.04 -2.62
C LEU A 23 -12.90 19.91 -3.56
N HIS A 24 -14.19 19.56 -3.60
CA HIS A 24 -14.73 18.60 -4.55
C HIS A 24 -14.50 19.01 -6.01
N ARG A 25 -14.67 20.30 -6.34
CA ARG A 25 -14.38 20.80 -7.70
C ARG A 25 -12.91 20.64 -8.05
N LEU A 26 -12.00 20.96 -7.12
CA LEU A 26 -10.56 20.81 -7.31
C LEU A 26 -10.15 19.34 -7.46
N CYS A 27 -10.53 18.47 -6.50
CA CYS A 27 -10.23 17.04 -6.54
C CYS A 27 -10.82 16.39 -7.80
N GLY A 28 -12.06 16.76 -8.17
CA GLY A 28 -12.70 16.28 -9.39
C GLY A 28 -11.98 16.71 -10.67
N PHE A 29 -11.52 17.96 -10.74
CA PHE A 29 -10.69 18.42 -11.86
C PHE A 29 -9.38 17.64 -11.95
N MET A 30 -8.63 17.55 -10.84
CA MET A 30 -7.36 16.84 -10.81
C MET A 30 -7.51 15.35 -11.18
N SER A 31 -8.49 14.66 -10.62
CA SER A 31 -8.78 13.25 -10.90
C SER A 31 -9.11 13.03 -12.37
N ARG A 32 -9.98 13.86 -12.97
CA ARG A 32 -10.30 13.78 -14.40
C ARG A 32 -9.08 14.01 -15.29
N CYS A 33 -8.22 14.97 -14.94
CA CYS A 33 -7.00 15.22 -15.72
C CYS A 33 -6.03 14.04 -15.68
N VAL A 34 -5.80 13.43 -14.50
CA VAL A 34 -4.95 12.23 -14.42
C VAL A 34 -5.55 11.07 -15.21
N LEU A 35 -6.87 10.86 -15.12
CA LEU A 35 -7.56 9.82 -15.87
C LEU A 35 -7.42 10.02 -17.38
N GLN A 36 -7.59 11.27 -17.85
CA GLN A 36 -7.42 11.61 -19.27
C GLN A 36 -6.00 11.32 -19.75
N VAL A 37 -4.97 11.68 -18.99
CA VAL A 37 -3.57 11.37 -19.33
C VAL A 37 -3.35 9.87 -19.44
N HIS A 38 -3.90 9.07 -18.50
CA HIS A 38 -3.79 7.62 -18.58
C HIS A 38 -4.54 7.03 -19.79
N ASP A 39 -5.69 7.59 -20.15
CA ASP A 39 -6.48 7.17 -21.32
C ASP A 39 -5.76 7.51 -22.64
N GLU A 40 -5.13 8.69 -22.73
CA GLU A 40 -4.31 9.10 -23.87
C GLU A 40 -3.06 8.21 -24.02
N ALA A 41 -2.37 7.92 -22.91
CA ALA A 41 -1.21 7.01 -22.90
C ALA A 41 -1.58 5.59 -23.33
N GLU A 42 -2.75 5.10 -22.95
CA GLU A 42 -3.25 3.80 -23.40
C GLU A 42 -3.61 3.80 -24.88
N ALA A 43 -4.27 4.86 -25.38
CA ALA A 43 -4.59 5.00 -26.80
C ALA A 43 -3.33 5.14 -27.68
N ALA A 44 -2.28 5.77 -27.16
CA ALA A 44 -0.98 5.86 -27.81
C ALA A 44 -0.17 4.55 -27.76
N GLY A 45 -0.61 3.59 -26.93
CA GLY A 45 0.11 2.34 -26.70
C GLY A 45 1.43 2.59 -25.97
N ASP A 46 1.43 3.38 -24.90
CA ASP A 46 2.61 3.69 -24.08
C ASP A 46 2.82 2.72 -22.91
N TRP A 47 1.76 2.02 -22.47
CA TRP A 47 1.84 1.05 -21.39
C TRP A 47 2.50 -0.26 -21.81
N ARG A 48 3.33 -0.81 -20.93
CA ARG A 48 4.13 -2.04 -21.09
C ARG A 48 4.09 -2.85 -19.80
N LEU A 49 4.46 -4.13 -19.85
CA LEU A 49 4.54 -4.98 -18.65
C LEU A 49 5.55 -4.41 -17.62
N CYS A 50 6.57 -3.66 -18.03
CA CYS A 50 7.44 -2.97 -17.08
C CYS A 50 6.74 -1.86 -16.26
N ASN A 51 5.50 -1.49 -16.58
CA ASN A 51 4.72 -0.51 -15.83
C ASN A 51 3.87 -1.12 -14.71
N HIS A 52 4.01 -2.43 -14.43
CA HIS A 52 3.57 -2.97 -13.14
C HIS A 52 4.17 -2.14 -12.00
N GLN A 53 3.32 -1.70 -11.07
CA GLN A 53 3.73 -0.89 -9.95
C GLN A 53 3.10 -1.40 -8.65
N ASN A 54 3.96 -1.84 -7.74
CA ASN A 54 3.63 -2.19 -6.36
C ASN A 54 4.83 -1.84 -5.47
N GLN A 55 4.63 -1.69 -4.16
CA GLN A 55 5.72 -1.46 -3.20
C GLN A 55 6.54 -2.71 -2.88
N ALA A 56 6.20 -3.85 -3.49
CA ALA A 56 6.95 -5.09 -3.50
C ALA A 56 6.90 -5.65 -4.93
N VAL A 57 7.61 -6.75 -5.17
CA VAL A 57 7.55 -7.41 -6.48
C VAL A 57 6.11 -7.81 -6.79
N THR A 58 5.66 -7.58 -8.03
CA THR A 58 4.30 -7.87 -8.48
C THR A 58 4.16 -9.35 -8.88
N TYR A 59 4.11 -10.23 -7.88
CA TYR A 59 3.84 -11.65 -8.11
C TYR A 59 2.33 -11.89 -8.20
N ALA A 60 1.84 -12.21 -9.38
CA ALA A 60 0.45 -12.62 -9.64
C ALA A 60 0.44 -13.75 -10.68
N LYS A 61 -0.56 -14.62 -10.62
CA LYS A 61 -0.80 -15.61 -11.70
C LYS A 61 -1.83 -15.11 -12.71
N GLU A 62 -2.58 -14.07 -12.34
CA GLU A 62 -3.67 -13.50 -13.11
C GLU A 62 -3.20 -12.48 -14.15
N LEU A 63 -1.98 -11.96 -14.00
CA LEU A 63 -1.33 -11.02 -14.90
C LEU A 63 0.01 -11.61 -15.35
N ASP A 64 0.45 -11.24 -16.54
CA ASP A 64 1.79 -11.63 -17.03
C ASP A 64 2.88 -11.00 -16.16
N ASP A 65 4.04 -11.66 -16.07
CA ASP A 65 5.17 -11.15 -15.30
C ASP A 65 5.72 -9.84 -15.89
N PRO A 66 6.26 -8.93 -15.04
CA PRO A 66 6.94 -7.73 -15.53
C PRO A 66 8.05 -8.06 -16.53
N ALA A 67 7.96 -7.47 -17.72
CA ALA A 67 8.93 -7.65 -18.80
C ALA A 67 9.38 -6.30 -19.37
N ALA A 68 10.70 -6.15 -19.54
CA ALA A 68 11.27 -5.00 -20.24
C ALA A 68 10.96 -5.11 -21.74
N ASN A 69 10.68 -3.96 -22.39
CA ASN A 69 10.44 -3.87 -23.83
C ASN A 69 9.34 -4.83 -24.35
N SER A 70 8.29 -5.07 -23.57
CA SER A 70 7.13 -5.84 -24.05
C SER A 70 6.45 -5.14 -25.23
N GLU A 71 5.52 -5.82 -25.88
CA GLU A 71 4.53 -5.15 -26.73
C GLU A 71 3.65 -4.21 -25.87
N PRO A 72 2.98 -3.22 -26.49
CA PRO A 72 1.96 -2.42 -25.82
C PRO A 72 0.90 -3.27 -25.15
N VAL A 73 0.55 -2.93 -23.91
CA VAL A 73 -0.56 -3.53 -23.17
C VAL A 73 -1.54 -2.44 -22.72
N THR A 74 -2.73 -2.85 -22.30
CA THR A 74 -3.71 -2.00 -21.63
C THR A 74 -3.57 -2.11 -20.11
N ARG A 75 -4.10 -1.13 -19.36
CA ARG A 75 -3.98 -1.07 -17.90
C ARG A 75 -4.59 -2.27 -17.19
N ASP A 76 -5.58 -2.96 -17.78
CA ASP A 76 -6.15 -4.19 -17.20
C ASP A 76 -5.15 -5.36 -17.14
N LYS A 77 -4.00 -5.23 -17.82
CA LYS A 77 -2.87 -6.17 -17.71
C LYS A 77 -1.86 -5.79 -16.63
N LEU A 78 -2.05 -4.66 -15.96
CA LEU A 78 -1.10 -4.10 -15.02
C LEU A 78 -1.61 -4.13 -13.58
N TRP A 79 -0.67 -4.21 -12.65
CA TRP A 79 -0.89 -4.01 -11.22
C TRP A 79 -0.53 -2.57 -10.89
N CYS A 80 -1.42 -1.81 -10.23
CA CYS A 80 -1.15 -0.46 -9.75
C CYS A 80 -1.03 -0.34 -8.23
N PHE A 81 -0.51 0.79 -7.79
CA PHE A 81 -0.34 1.12 -6.39
C PHE A 81 -0.96 2.48 -6.07
N PHE A 82 -1.81 2.54 -5.04
CA PHE A 82 -2.41 3.76 -4.53
C PHE A 82 -2.19 3.90 -3.02
N ALA A 83 -2.14 5.14 -2.54
CA ALA A 83 -1.99 5.48 -1.14
C ALA A 83 -2.45 6.91 -0.88
N ALA A 84 -2.62 7.24 0.39
CA ALA A 84 -3.00 8.58 0.84
C ALA A 84 -2.41 8.87 2.22
N GLN A 85 -1.08 8.84 2.29
CA GLN A 85 -0.33 9.01 3.54
C GLN A 85 -0.60 10.35 4.24
N GLU A 86 -0.75 11.42 3.45
CA GLU A 86 -1.08 12.76 3.92
C GLU A 86 -2.47 12.81 4.59
N MET A 87 -3.33 11.85 4.26
CA MET A 87 -4.69 11.70 4.78
C MET A 87 -4.77 10.58 5.83
N ALA A 88 -3.65 10.26 6.49
CA ALA A 88 -3.64 9.25 7.55
C ALA A 88 -4.56 9.65 8.72
N GLN A 89 -4.62 10.94 9.06
CA GLN A 89 -5.36 11.44 10.24
C GLN A 89 -6.81 11.87 9.95
N VAL A 90 -7.26 11.89 8.69
CA VAL A 90 -8.67 12.15 8.39
C VAL A 90 -9.51 10.90 8.68
N SER A 91 -10.78 11.10 9.05
CA SER A 91 -11.70 9.99 9.34
C SER A 91 -11.90 9.08 8.13
N PRO A 92 -12.36 7.82 8.31
CA PRO A 92 -12.66 6.93 7.18
C PRO A 92 -13.70 7.53 6.23
N ALA A 93 -14.75 8.18 6.74
CA ALA A 93 -15.77 8.84 5.91
C ALA A 93 -15.18 9.97 5.06
N MET A 94 -14.34 10.83 5.64
CA MET A 94 -13.68 11.91 4.88
C MET A 94 -12.63 11.37 3.91
N HIS A 95 -11.93 10.28 4.26
CA HIS A 95 -11.01 9.63 3.34
C HIS A 95 -11.77 9.07 2.13
N ASP A 96 -12.92 8.43 2.36
CA ASP A 96 -13.75 7.93 1.28
C ASP A 96 -14.17 9.08 0.35
N GLU A 97 -14.81 10.09 0.91
CA GLU A 97 -15.37 11.24 0.22
C GLU A 97 -14.32 12.06 -0.57
N PHE A 98 -13.20 12.42 0.07
CA PHE A 98 -12.23 13.36 -0.50
C PHE A 98 -11.01 12.70 -1.14
N VAL A 99 -10.87 11.38 -1.04
CA VAL A 99 -9.73 10.65 -1.59
C VAL A 99 -10.17 9.45 -2.41
N LEU A 100 -10.78 8.44 -1.78
CA LEU A 100 -10.99 7.15 -2.44
C LEU A 100 -11.96 7.27 -3.61
N GLN A 101 -13.05 8.03 -3.47
CA GLN A 101 -14.02 8.24 -4.56
C GLN A 101 -13.37 8.92 -5.79
N TYR A 102 -12.31 9.70 -5.60
CA TYR A 102 -11.55 10.29 -6.70
C TYR A 102 -10.51 9.35 -7.29
N GLN A 103 -10.07 8.33 -6.55
CA GLN A 103 -9.12 7.33 -7.01
C GLN A 103 -9.79 6.16 -7.73
N LEU A 104 -10.99 5.75 -7.29
CA LEU A 104 -11.73 4.59 -7.82
C LEU A 104 -11.87 4.57 -9.35
N PRO A 105 -12.21 5.68 -10.05
CA PRO A 105 -12.31 5.68 -11.51
C PRO A 105 -11.00 5.30 -12.21
N MET A 106 -9.86 5.63 -11.63
CA MET A 106 -8.53 5.25 -12.14
C MET A 106 -8.21 3.80 -11.78
N ILE A 107 -8.38 3.42 -10.51
CA ILE A 107 -8.01 2.10 -10.01
C ILE A 107 -8.77 0.98 -10.75
N ARG A 108 -10.06 1.19 -11.04
CA ARG A 108 -10.94 0.22 -11.73
C ARG A 108 -10.47 -0.15 -13.13
N LYS A 109 -9.59 0.64 -13.75
CA LYS A 109 -9.04 0.35 -15.09
C LYS A 109 -7.82 -0.57 -15.05
N PHE A 110 -7.27 -0.85 -13.86
CA PHE A 110 -6.12 -1.74 -13.69
C PHE A 110 -6.54 -3.18 -13.40
N GLY A 111 -5.67 -4.15 -13.71
CA GLY A 111 -5.91 -5.57 -13.44
C GLY A 111 -5.93 -5.89 -11.95
N LEU A 112 -4.98 -5.34 -11.19
CA LEU A 112 -4.85 -5.51 -9.74
C LEU A 112 -4.44 -4.19 -9.07
N CYS A 113 -4.77 -4.02 -7.79
CA CYS A 113 -4.42 -2.86 -6.99
C CYS A 113 -3.81 -3.26 -5.64
N ALA A 114 -2.73 -2.60 -5.24
CA ALA A 114 -2.24 -2.58 -3.88
C ALA A 114 -2.53 -1.20 -3.25
N TYR A 115 -3.00 -1.17 -2.02
CA TYR A 115 -3.33 0.08 -1.32
C TYR A 115 -2.55 0.24 -0.01
N GLY A 116 -1.95 1.41 0.17
CA GLY A 116 -1.31 1.84 1.42
C GLY A 116 0.21 2.00 1.37
N CYS A 117 0.68 3.16 1.86
CA CYS A 117 2.10 3.48 2.06
C CYS A 117 2.47 3.44 3.55
N CYS A 118 2.58 4.59 4.22
CA CYS A 118 2.93 4.65 5.65
C CYS A 118 1.76 5.17 6.52
N GLU A 119 0.58 5.37 5.91
CA GLU A 119 -0.68 5.57 6.62
C GLU A 119 -1.09 4.33 7.39
N ASP A 120 -1.62 4.57 8.59
CA ASP A 120 -2.34 3.55 9.32
C ASP A 120 -3.74 3.38 8.72
N LEU A 121 -4.04 2.15 8.29
CA LEU A 121 -5.30 1.76 7.67
C LEU A 121 -6.19 0.96 8.61
N THR A 122 -5.82 0.75 9.89
CA THR A 122 -6.59 -0.07 10.84
C THR A 122 -8.09 0.26 10.86
N HIS A 123 -8.47 1.54 10.74
CA HIS A 123 -9.89 1.95 10.72
C HIS A 123 -10.46 2.22 9.32
N LYS A 124 -9.70 1.91 8.26
CA LYS A 124 -10.01 2.25 6.86
C LYS A 124 -10.06 1.01 5.95
N ILE A 125 -9.82 -0.20 6.44
CA ILE A 125 -9.81 -1.43 5.63
C ILE A 125 -11.17 -1.68 4.98
N ASP A 126 -12.26 -1.58 5.73
CA ASP A 126 -13.61 -1.79 5.20
C ASP A 126 -13.95 -0.85 4.03
N MET A 127 -13.57 0.43 4.15
CA MET A 127 -13.71 1.41 3.07
C MET A 127 -13.00 0.97 1.77
N LEU A 128 -11.84 0.31 1.86
CA LEU A 128 -11.07 -0.12 0.70
C LEU A 128 -11.74 -1.28 -0.07
N ARG A 129 -12.70 -1.99 0.53
CA ARG A 129 -13.44 -3.09 -0.14
C ARG A 129 -14.26 -2.62 -1.34
N GLN A 130 -14.47 -1.30 -1.47
CA GLN A 130 -15.04 -0.68 -2.67
C GLN A 130 -14.16 -0.80 -3.93
N ILE A 131 -12.86 -1.09 -3.75
CA ILE A 131 -11.92 -1.30 -4.85
C ILE A 131 -12.06 -2.74 -5.37
N PRO A 132 -12.63 -2.95 -6.58
CA PRO A 132 -13.03 -4.29 -7.02
C PRO A 132 -11.85 -5.22 -7.36
N ASN A 133 -10.69 -4.64 -7.63
CA ASN A 133 -9.46 -5.31 -8.01
C ASN A 133 -8.38 -5.19 -6.91
N LEU A 134 -8.77 -4.90 -5.67
CA LEU A 134 -7.85 -4.82 -4.54
C LEU A 134 -7.28 -6.21 -4.22
N ARG A 135 -5.96 -6.27 -4.03
CA ARG A 135 -5.27 -7.52 -3.73
C ARG A 135 -4.39 -7.45 -2.50
N ARG A 136 -3.84 -6.29 -2.17
CA ARG A 136 -2.83 -6.14 -1.11
C ARG A 136 -3.09 -4.87 -0.32
N ILE A 137 -3.13 -5.00 1.00
CA ILE A 137 -3.36 -3.88 1.93
C ILE A 137 -2.13 -3.74 2.84
N ALA A 138 -1.62 -2.52 2.99
CA ALA A 138 -0.51 -2.24 3.89
C ALA A 138 -0.91 -2.31 5.37
N VAL A 139 -0.13 -3.04 6.16
CA VAL A 139 -0.17 -3.04 7.63
C VAL A 139 1.15 -2.47 8.13
N VAL A 140 1.15 -1.18 8.46
CA VAL A 140 2.35 -0.38 8.74
C VAL A 140 2.79 -0.52 10.21
N PRO A 141 3.98 -0.07 10.62
CA PRO A 141 4.47 -0.23 12.00
C PRO A 141 3.56 0.34 13.10
N ARG A 142 2.70 1.30 12.76
CA ARG A 142 1.77 1.95 13.69
C ARG A 142 0.38 1.34 13.69
N ALA A 143 0.09 0.43 12.76
CA ALA A 143 -1.22 -0.21 12.64
C ALA A 143 -1.41 -1.22 13.78
N ASP A 144 -2.66 -1.37 14.21
CA ASP A 144 -3.07 -2.46 15.09
C ASP A 144 -3.08 -3.76 14.26
N VAL A 145 -2.07 -4.61 14.46
CA VAL A 145 -1.90 -5.85 13.70
C VAL A 145 -3.08 -6.82 13.92
N PRO A 146 -3.49 -7.16 15.17
CA PRO A 146 -4.67 -7.99 15.39
C PRO A 146 -5.94 -7.49 14.71
N SER A 147 -6.28 -6.20 14.87
CA SER A 147 -7.48 -5.63 14.26
C SER A 147 -7.39 -5.59 12.73
N SER A 148 -6.19 -5.38 12.17
CA SER A 148 -5.97 -5.43 10.72
C SER A 148 -6.11 -6.86 10.19
N ALA A 149 -5.58 -7.85 10.90
CA ALA A 149 -5.68 -9.26 10.54
C ALA A 149 -7.15 -9.72 10.50
N GLU A 150 -7.93 -9.38 11.53
CA GLU A 150 -9.36 -9.69 11.58
C GLU A 150 -10.14 -9.12 10.38
N GLN A 151 -9.85 -7.86 10.00
CA GLN A 151 -10.56 -7.18 8.92
C GLN A 151 -10.12 -7.63 7.52
N ILE A 152 -8.85 -8.04 7.36
CA ILE A 152 -8.28 -8.46 6.07
C ILE A 152 -8.63 -9.93 5.79
N GLY A 153 -8.48 -10.82 6.77
CA GLY A 153 -8.72 -12.25 6.61
C GLY A 153 -7.91 -12.87 5.47
N ASP A 154 -8.50 -13.86 4.79
CA ASP A 154 -7.94 -14.55 3.63
C ASP A 154 -8.26 -13.86 2.28
N GLU A 155 -9.03 -12.77 2.30
CA GLU A 155 -9.50 -12.09 1.09
C GLU A 155 -8.42 -11.22 0.41
N TYR A 156 -7.50 -10.66 1.21
CA TYR A 156 -6.41 -9.82 0.70
C TYR A 156 -5.06 -10.24 1.29
N VAL A 157 -3.98 -9.85 0.62
CA VAL A 157 -2.62 -10.00 1.14
C VAL A 157 -2.34 -8.91 2.18
N CYS A 158 -2.03 -9.32 3.40
CA CYS A 158 -1.46 -8.50 4.46
C CYS A 158 -0.02 -8.14 4.10
N SER A 159 0.20 -6.91 3.62
CA SER A 159 1.54 -6.35 3.44
C SER A 159 2.05 -5.80 4.77
N TRP A 160 2.55 -6.69 5.62
CA TRP A 160 3.07 -6.31 6.93
C TRP A 160 4.47 -5.68 6.81
N ARG A 161 4.63 -4.53 7.48
CA ARG A 161 5.86 -3.74 7.45
C ARG A 161 6.32 -3.51 8.88
N PRO A 162 7.23 -4.35 9.42
CA PRO A 162 7.76 -4.13 10.75
C PRO A 162 8.57 -2.82 10.83
N ASN A 163 8.67 -2.24 12.03
CA ASN A 163 9.41 -1.01 12.27
C ASN A 163 10.92 -1.22 11.99
N PRO A 164 11.54 -0.55 11.00
CA PRO A 164 12.94 -0.77 10.69
C PRO A 164 13.90 -0.41 11.84
N SER A 165 13.50 0.49 12.74
CA SER A 165 14.24 0.83 13.96
C SER A 165 14.35 -0.36 14.92
N GLU A 166 13.29 -1.16 15.04
CA GLU A 166 13.24 -2.33 15.92
C GLU A 166 13.84 -3.57 15.28
N MET A 167 14.01 -3.56 13.95
CA MET A 167 14.59 -4.67 13.21
C MET A 167 16.12 -4.55 13.06
N ILE A 168 16.61 -3.49 12.41
CA ILE A 168 18.04 -3.39 12.06
C ILE A 168 18.64 -1.98 12.19
N CYS A 169 17.83 -0.92 12.13
CA CYS A 169 18.34 0.45 12.07
C CYS A 169 18.88 0.95 13.42
N CYS A 170 18.33 0.49 14.54
CA CYS A 170 18.73 0.92 15.89
C CYS A 170 19.37 -0.21 16.71
N GLY A 171 20.13 -1.08 16.05
CA GLY A 171 20.77 -2.25 16.64
C GLY A 171 20.09 -3.55 16.19
N TYR A 172 20.81 -4.66 16.30
CA TYR A 172 20.30 -5.99 15.94
C TYR A 172 20.07 -6.81 17.21
N ALA A 173 18.80 -7.00 17.57
CA ALA A 173 18.37 -7.72 18.75
C ALA A 173 17.49 -8.92 18.33
N PRO A 174 18.08 -10.11 18.06
CA PRO A 174 17.35 -11.24 17.46
C PRO A 174 16.17 -11.72 18.31
N ASP A 175 16.26 -11.67 19.64
CA ASP A 175 15.17 -12.07 20.54
C ASP A 175 13.96 -11.12 20.43
N LEU A 176 14.22 -9.81 20.29
CA LEU A 176 13.18 -8.80 20.08
C LEU A 176 12.50 -9.00 18.72
N ILE A 177 13.31 -9.18 17.67
CA ILE A 177 12.81 -9.44 16.31
C ILE A 177 11.94 -10.70 16.30
N ARG A 178 12.42 -11.79 16.94
CA ARG A 178 11.69 -13.04 17.04
C ARG A 178 10.33 -12.81 17.68
N ARG A 179 10.28 -12.15 18.83
CA ARG A 179 9.02 -11.84 19.52
C ARG A 179 8.08 -11.04 18.62
N ILE A 180 8.52 -9.92 18.05
CA ILE A 180 7.68 -9.05 17.21
C ILE A 180 7.12 -9.80 16.00
N VAL A 181 7.95 -10.59 15.33
CA VAL A 181 7.54 -11.35 14.13
C VAL A 181 6.61 -12.48 14.51
N THR A 182 6.89 -13.25 15.57
CA THR A 182 6.00 -14.31 16.06
C THR A 182 4.64 -13.74 16.48
N ASP A 183 4.60 -12.66 17.27
CA ASP A 183 3.34 -12.04 17.71
C ASP A 183 2.49 -11.59 16.51
N ALA A 184 3.11 -11.02 15.47
CA ALA A 184 2.42 -10.62 14.25
C ALA A 184 1.93 -11.84 13.45
N MET A 185 2.76 -12.87 13.28
CA MET A 185 2.41 -14.09 12.55
C MET A 185 1.29 -14.87 13.26
N ASP A 186 1.29 -14.94 14.59
CA ASP A 186 0.21 -15.54 15.38
C ASP A 186 -1.12 -14.82 15.14
N ALA A 187 -1.11 -13.47 15.14
CA ALA A 187 -2.29 -12.68 14.84
C ALA A 187 -2.82 -12.91 13.42
N PHE A 188 -1.93 -12.94 12.43
CA PHE A 188 -2.31 -13.24 11.04
C PHE A 188 -2.83 -14.67 10.85
N ALA A 189 -2.19 -15.65 11.48
CA ALA A 189 -2.58 -17.06 11.40
C ALA A 189 -3.94 -17.32 12.05
N ALA A 190 -4.26 -16.62 13.15
CA ALA A 190 -5.57 -16.71 13.81
C ALA A 190 -6.76 -16.33 12.90
N HIS A 191 -6.50 -15.54 11.85
CA HIS A 191 -7.49 -15.08 10.88
C HIS A 191 -7.25 -15.61 9.44
N GLY A 192 -6.35 -16.60 9.28
CA GLY A 192 -6.08 -17.21 7.97
C GLY A 192 -5.45 -16.27 6.94
N CYS A 193 -4.79 -15.19 7.38
CA CYS A 193 -4.26 -14.18 6.48
C CYS A 193 -3.15 -14.69 5.57
N HIS A 194 -3.11 -14.18 4.33
CA HIS A 194 -1.96 -14.30 3.45
C HIS A 194 -0.98 -13.16 3.72
N VAL A 195 0.24 -13.48 4.17
CA VAL A 195 1.19 -12.46 4.67
C VAL A 195 2.36 -12.26 3.72
N ASP A 196 2.65 -11.00 3.41
CA ASP A 196 3.87 -10.52 2.75
C ASP A 196 4.62 -9.60 3.72
N ILE A 197 5.82 -10.00 4.14
CA ILE A 197 6.66 -9.24 5.07
C ILE A 197 7.66 -8.40 4.29
N THR A 198 7.52 -7.07 4.34
CA THR A 198 8.44 -6.14 3.68
C THR A 198 9.09 -5.21 4.71
N LEU A 199 10.40 -5.36 4.92
CA LEU A 199 11.17 -4.40 5.70
C LEU A 199 11.49 -3.15 4.84
N LYS A 200 10.76 -2.06 5.09
CA LYS A 200 10.84 -0.81 4.32
C LYS A 200 11.54 0.30 5.12
N ASP A 201 11.98 1.35 4.42
CA ASP A 201 12.51 2.59 5.00
C ASP A 201 13.74 2.37 5.90
N VAL A 202 14.58 1.41 5.50
CA VAL A 202 15.89 1.18 6.11
C VAL A 202 16.81 2.34 5.75
N GLN A 203 16.88 3.34 6.61
CA GLN A 203 17.71 4.54 6.42
C GLN A 203 19.18 4.31 6.81
N THR A 204 19.47 3.26 7.57
CA THR A 204 20.84 2.93 8.01
C THR A 204 20.95 1.45 8.36
N VAL A 205 22.13 0.88 8.19
CA VAL A 205 22.50 -0.44 8.70
C VAL A 205 23.60 -0.38 9.76
N GLN A 206 23.90 0.83 10.27
CA GLN A 206 24.97 1.08 11.24
C GLN A 206 26.34 0.52 10.83
N HIS A 207 26.68 0.59 9.54
CA HIS A 207 27.88 -0.02 8.94
C HIS A 207 27.97 -1.55 9.11
N ARG A 208 26.85 -2.23 9.38
CA ARG A 208 26.74 -3.69 9.55
C ARG A 208 25.77 -4.28 8.52
N PRO A 209 26.14 -4.30 7.22
CA PRO A 209 25.24 -4.79 6.15
C PRO A 209 24.82 -6.26 6.34
N ASP A 210 25.63 -7.07 7.02
CA ASP A 210 25.29 -8.47 7.34
C ASP A 210 24.01 -8.61 8.19
N ASN A 211 23.61 -7.57 8.93
CA ASN A 211 22.37 -7.59 9.70
C ASN A 211 21.14 -7.75 8.80
N MET A 212 21.17 -7.27 7.55
CA MET A 212 20.06 -7.49 6.60
C MET A 212 19.91 -8.98 6.27
N ARG A 213 21.02 -9.68 6.03
CA ARG A 213 21.00 -11.13 5.76
C ARG A 213 20.48 -11.89 6.97
N ARG A 214 21.01 -11.59 8.15
CA ARG A 214 20.62 -12.24 9.41
C ARG A 214 19.15 -12.00 9.75
N PHE A 215 18.65 -10.79 9.51
CA PHE A 215 17.23 -10.47 9.66
C PHE A 215 16.37 -11.36 8.74
N VAL A 216 16.71 -11.47 7.45
CA VAL A 216 15.96 -12.33 6.52
C VAL A 216 16.02 -13.79 6.93
N GLU A 217 17.19 -14.31 7.32
CA GLU A 217 17.35 -15.69 7.81
C GLU A 217 16.48 -15.95 9.05
N LEU A 218 16.49 -15.03 10.02
CA LEU A 218 15.70 -15.13 11.23
C LEU A 218 14.19 -15.09 10.93
N VAL A 219 13.72 -14.11 10.15
CA VAL A 219 12.30 -13.99 9.80
C VAL A 219 11.82 -15.23 9.06
N ARG A 220 12.59 -15.73 8.09
CA ARG A 220 12.24 -16.96 7.37
C ARG A 220 12.13 -18.16 8.31
N SER A 221 13.08 -18.31 9.23
CA SER A 221 13.04 -19.41 10.21
C SER A 221 11.82 -19.39 11.12
N ILE A 222 11.18 -18.22 11.31
CA ILE A 222 9.93 -18.08 12.07
C ILE A 222 8.74 -18.36 11.17
N THR A 223 8.71 -17.78 9.96
CA THR A 223 7.58 -17.94 9.04
C THR A 223 7.44 -19.34 8.48
N ASP A 224 8.52 -20.13 8.44
CA ASP A 224 8.49 -21.54 8.03
C ASP A 224 7.59 -22.40 8.96
N ASP A 225 7.37 -21.97 10.22
CA ASP A 225 6.45 -22.64 11.17
C ASP A 225 4.97 -22.37 10.86
N TYR A 226 4.66 -21.44 9.94
CA TYR A 226 3.29 -21.03 9.56
C TYR A 226 2.94 -21.40 8.11
N ALA A 227 3.84 -22.11 7.40
CA ALA A 227 3.72 -22.46 5.99
C ALA A 227 3.01 -23.81 5.73
#